data_AF-A0A949T0B6-F1
#
_entry.id   AF-A0A949T0B6-F1
#
_cell.length_a   1.000
_cell.length_b   1.000
_cell.length_c   1.000
_cell.angle_alpha   90.00
_cell.angle_beta   90.00
_cell.angle_gamma   90.00
#
_symmetry.space_group_name_H-M   'P 1'
#
loop_
_entity.id
_entity.type
_entity.pdbx_description
1 polymer ?
#
loop_
_entity_poly.entity_id
_entity_poly.type
_entity_poly.pdbx_seq_one_letter_code
_entity_poly.pdbx_strand_id
1 'polypeptide(L)'
;MSWLPVALHLAHALVVFGLAYALTSLTILWHHAAPNSTESLLFGAAWIGGAILELALVVYLFLRKARIKRIWAEATTATRSGDFATARALAAQLLAYWEYTLNPAPAYYAMAVASEGMGEGREAAVLYRRAGDYPPALLNLGVLLLERGANDRAAEALRRYMARTQQDLSSVVLLSMALYRSGKIEAAKGVLRKKLAERPASPLLKRNLERLDRGEEPALFEAVKGKPDLDSPPIAK
;
A
#
# COMPACT_ATOMS: atom_id res chain seq x y z
N MET A 1 -1.91 9.93 -7.06
CA MET A 1 -2.45 9.84 -8.43
C MET A 1 -3.06 8.46 -8.58
N SER A 2 -4.40 8.37 -8.65
CA SER A 2 -5.06 7.11 -8.99
C SER A 2 -4.65 6.73 -10.42
N TRP A 3 -4.31 5.46 -10.64
CA TRP A 3 -3.95 4.93 -11.95
C TRP A 3 -5.19 4.58 -12.80
N LEU A 4 -6.37 4.66 -12.19
CA LEU A 4 -7.66 4.49 -12.86
C LEU A 4 -7.77 5.30 -14.16
N PRO A 5 -7.39 6.60 -14.21
CA PRO A 5 -7.43 7.37 -15.45
C PRO A 5 -6.41 6.84 -16.46
N VAL A 6 -5.19 6.48 -16.06
CA VAL A 6 -4.14 6.06 -17.01
C VAL A 6 -4.43 4.69 -17.61
N ALA A 7 -4.85 3.71 -16.80
CA ALA A 7 -5.24 2.39 -17.30
C ALA A 7 -6.53 2.45 -18.13
N LEU A 8 -7.48 3.30 -17.73
CA LEU A 8 -8.67 3.56 -18.52
C LEU A 8 -8.31 4.27 -19.82
N HIS A 9 -7.41 5.26 -19.82
CA HIS A 9 -6.94 5.95 -21.02
C HIS A 9 -6.12 5.04 -21.93
N LEU A 10 -5.32 4.11 -21.40
CA LEU A 10 -4.60 3.10 -22.19
C LEU A 10 -5.55 2.09 -22.81
N ALA A 11 -6.54 1.60 -22.07
CA ALA A 11 -7.58 0.73 -22.60
C ALA A 11 -8.45 1.45 -23.63
N HIS A 12 -8.84 2.69 -23.35
CA HIS A 12 -9.58 3.55 -24.28
C HIS A 12 -8.74 3.87 -25.51
N ALA A 13 -7.44 4.13 -25.37
CA ALA A 13 -6.52 4.36 -26.48
C ALA A 13 -6.30 3.11 -27.31
N LEU A 14 -6.17 1.93 -26.70
CA LEU A 14 -6.09 0.65 -27.41
C LEU A 14 -7.38 0.35 -28.17
N VAL A 15 -8.54 0.58 -27.54
CA VAL A 15 -9.83 0.40 -28.20
C VAL A 15 -10.02 1.44 -29.31
N VAL A 16 -9.74 2.72 -29.08
CA VAL A 16 -9.85 3.78 -30.09
C VAL A 16 -8.83 3.58 -31.20
N PHE A 17 -7.62 3.12 -30.90
CA PHE A 17 -6.61 2.81 -31.89
C PHE A 17 -7.01 1.58 -32.71
N GLY A 18 -7.47 0.51 -32.07
CA GLY A 18 -8.02 -0.67 -32.74
C GLY A 18 -9.24 -0.35 -33.60
N LEU A 19 -10.15 0.52 -33.12
CA LEU A 19 -11.35 0.94 -33.84
C LEU A 19 -11.02 1.89 -35.00
N ALA A 20 -10.13 2.87 -34.78
CA ALA A 20 -9.66 3.78 -35.80
C ALA A 20 -8.89 3.02 -36.87
N TYR A 21 -7.99 2.12 -36.47
CA TYR A 21 -7.26 1.22 -37.35
C TYR A 21 -8.22 0.35 -38.16
N ALA A 22 -9.23 -0.26 -37.53
CA ALA A 22 -10.26 -1.05 -38.21
C ALA A 22 -11.11 -0.23 -39.18
N LEU A 23 -11.51 1.00 -38.84
CA LEU A 23 -12.28 1.89 -39.70
C LEU A 23 -11.45 2.37 -40.91
N THR A 24 -10.18 2.73 -40.70
CA THR A 24 -9.25 3.06 -41.79
C THR A 24 -8.98 1.85 -42.68
N SER A 25 -8.91 0.65 -42.08
CA SER A 25 -8.70 -0.62 -42.77
C SER A 25 -9.89 -0.99 -43.66
N LEU A 26 -11.12 -0.87 -43.13
CA LEU A 26 -12.34 -1.10 -43.87
C LEU A 26 -12.55 -0.08 -45.01
N THR A 27 -12.20 1.19 -44.78
CA THR A 27 -12.31 2.22 -45.82
C THR A 27 -11.32 2.00 -46.96
N ILE A 28 -10.10 1.53 -46.66
CA ILE A 28 -9.11 1.14 -47.68
C ILE A 28 -9.59 -0.09 -48.46
N LEU A 29 -10.09 -1.13 -47.79
CA LEU A 29 -10.68 -2.30 -48.44
C LEU A 29 -11.88 -1.94 -49.33
N TRP A 30 -12.77 -1.08 -48.83
CA TRP A 30 -13.98 -0.63 -49.55
C TRP A 30 -13.64 0.16 -50.82
N HIS A 31 -12.58 0.98 -50.79
CA HIS A 31 -12.25 1.87 -51.90
C HIS A 31 -11.20 1.32 -52.87
N HIS A 32 -10.30 0.42 -52.45
CA HIS A 32 -9.09 0.10 -53.22
C HIS A 32 -8.81 -1.40 -53.41
N ALA A 33 -9.43 -2.31 -52.66
CA ALA A 33 -9.17 -3.74 -52.84
C ALA A 33 -10.18 -4.36 -53.81
N ALA A 34 -9.71 -4.88 -54.94
CA ALA A 34 -10.54 -5.77 -55.75
C ALA A 34 -10.93 -6.99 -54.90
N PRO A 35 -12.23 -7.31 -54.74
CA PRO A 35 -12.66 -8.48 -53.98
C PRO A 35 -11.97 -9.74 -54.51
N ASN A 36 -11.45 -10.58 -53.61
CA ASN A 36 -10.66 -11.80 -53.90
C ASN A 36 -9.23 -11.59 -54.46
N SER A 37 -8.64 -10.39 -54.28
CA SER A 37 -7.21 -10.17 -54.56
C SER A 37 -6.31 -10.75 -53.45
N THR A 38 -5.08 -11.12 -53.81
CA THR A 38 -4.04 -11.56 -52.85
C THR A 38 -3.75 -10.49 -51.80
N GLU A 39 -3.82 -9.21 -52.16
CA GLU A 39 -3.66 -8.07 -51.26
C GLU A 39 -4.77 -8.03 -50.19
N SER A 40 -6.03 -8.25 -50.57
CA SER A 40 -7.16 -8.32 -49.64
C SER A 40 -7.04 -9.48 -48.64
N LEU A 41 -6.49 -10.63 -49.07
CA LEU A 41 -6.26 -11.80 -48.22
C LEU A 41 -5.11 -11.59 -47.21
N LEU A 42 -3.96 -11.06 -47.66
CA LEU A 42 -2.83 -10.75 -46.78
C LEU A 42 -3.22 -9.71 -45.74
N PHE A 43 -4.02 -8.74 -46.14
CA PHE A 43 -4.54 -7.72 -45.25
C PHE A 43 -5.49 -8.30 -44.19
N GLY A 44 -6.46 -9.13 -44.59
CA GLY A 44 -7.35 -9.83 -43.65
C GLY A 44 -6.58 -10.71 -42.65
N ALA A 45 -5.52 -11.39 -43.11
CA ALA A 45 -4.65 -12.18 -42.24
C ALA A 45 -3.89 -11.31 -41.22
N ALA A 46 -3.34 -10.17 -41.64
CA ALA A 46 -2.68 -9.22 -40.74
C ALA A 46 -3.64 -8.65 -39.69
N TRP A 47 -4.89 -8.36 -40.07
CA TRP A 47 -5.93 -7.88 -39.15
C TRP A 47 -6.29 -8.93 -38.09
N ILE A 48 -6.53 -10.18 -38.51
CA ILE A 48 -6.77 -11.29 -37.58
C ILE A 48 -5.58 -11.46 -36.62
N GLY A 49 -4.35 -11.38 -37.13
CA GLY A 49 -3.14 -11.44 -36.32
C GLY A 49 -3.08 -10.33 -35.25
N GLY A 50 -3.37 -9.09 -35.64
CA GLY A 50 -3.46 -7.94 -34.72
C GLY A 50 -4.52 -8.13 -33.64
N ALA A 51 -5.73 -8.55 -34.03
CA ALA A 51 -6.83 -8.80 -33.09
C ALA A 51 -6.50 -9.91 -32.08
N ILE A 52 -5.80 -10.97 -32.52
CA ILE A 52 -5.33 -12.04 -31.62
C ILE A 52 -4.32 -11.49 -30.62
N LEU A 53 -3.38 -10.64 -31.05
CA LEU A 53 -2.38 -10.03 -30.17
C LEU A 53 -3.03 -9.12 -29.12
N GLU A 54 -4.00 -8.30 -29.52
CA GLU A 54 -4.75 -7.44 -28.59
C GLU A 54 -5.53 -8.27 -27.56
N LEU A 55 -6.25 -9.30 -28.01
CA LEU A 55 -6.96 -10.21 -27.11
C LEU A 55 -6.00 -10.93 -26.16
N ALA A 56 -4.87 -11.43 -26.65
CA ALA A 56 -3.85 -12.08 -25.85
C ALA A 56 -3.27 -11.13 -24.79
N LEU A 57 -3.03 -9.87 -25.13
CA LEU A 57 -2.58 -8.84 -24.19
C LEU A 57 -3.62 -8.60 -23.10
N VAL A 58 -4.90 -8.46 -23.45
CA VAL A 58 -5.99 -8.27 -22.47
C VAL A 58 -6.09 -9.47 -21.53
N VAL A 59 -6.05 -10.69 -22.07
CA VAL A 59 -6.06 -11.93 -21.28
C VAL A 59 -4.83 -11.98 -20.36
N TYR A 60 -3.64 -11.66 -20.87
CA TYR A 60 -2.42 -11.60 -20.07
C TYR A 60 -2.54 -10.61 -18.91
N LEU A 61 -3.03 -9.40 -19.14
CA LEU A 61 -3.22 -8.38 -18.10
C LEU A 61 -4.22 -8.84 -17.03
N PHE A 62 -5.31 -9.52 -17.44
CA PHE A 62 -6.29 -10.09 -16.52
C PHE A 62 -5.68 -11.21 -15.66
N LEU A 63 -5.04 -12.20 -16.29
CA LEU A 63 -4.40 -13.32 -15.60
C LEU A 63 -3.29 -12.85 -14.65
N ARG A 64 -2.49 -11.88 -15.09
CA ARG A 64 -1.49 -11.23 -14.25
C ARG A 64 -2.13 -10.59 -13.03
N LYS A 65 -3.18 -9.78 -13.19
CA LYS A 65 -3.86 -9.13 -12.05
C LYS A 65 -4.43 -10.17 -11.08
N ALA A 66 -5.00 -11.26 -11.59
CA ALA A 66 -5.48 -12.37 -10.77
C ALA A 66 -4.33 -13.04 -9.99
N ARG A 67 -3.18 -13.25 -10.64
CA ARG A 67 -1.98 -13.81 -9.99
C ARG A 67 -1.47 -12.91 -8.87
N ILE A 68 -1.38 -11.60 -9.11
CA ILE A 68 -0.92 -10.65 -8.08
C ILE A 68 -1.86 -10.67 -6.86
N LYS A 69 -3.18 -10.67 -7.09
CA LYS A 69 -4.17 -10.80 -6.00
C LYS A 69 -4.00 -12.09 -5.21
N ARG A 70 -3.72 -13.19 -5.89
CA ARG A 70 -3.48 -14.50 -5.26
C ARG A 70 -2.22 -14.46 -4.39
N ILE A 71 -1.09 -13.97 -4.92
CA ILE A 71 0.17 -13.85 -4.17
C ILE A 71 -0.04 -13.00 -2.91
N TRP A 72 -0.77 -11.88 -3.03
CA TRP A 72 -1.09 -11.04 -1.86
C TRP A 72 -1.91 -11.80 -0.82
N ALA A 73 -2.98 -12.50 -1.23
CA ALA A 73 -3.83 -13.27 -0.32
C ALA A 73 -3.05 -14.40 0.37
N GLU A 74 -2.17 -15.09 -0.35
CA GLU A 74 -1.28 -16.13 0.20
C GLU A 74 -0.30 -15.53 1.20
N ALA A 75 0.32 -14.38 0.90
CA ALA A 75 1.23 -13.70 1.83
C ALA A 75 0.50 -13.26 3.11
N THR A 76 -0.72 -12.75 3.00
CA THR A 76 -1.58 -12.39 4.15
C THR A 76 -1.92 -13.61 4.99
N THR A 77 -2.26 -14.71 4.34
CA THR A 77 -2.60 -15.97 5.02
C THR A 77 -1.38 -16.54 5.76
N ALA A 78 -0.22 -16.57 5.10
CA ALA A 78 1.04 -17.01 5.69
C ALA A 78 1.43 -16.14 6.90
N THR A 79 1.23 -14.82 6.82
CA THR A 79 1.46 -13.91 7.95
C THR A 79 0.55 -14.25 9.14
N ARG A 80 -0.72 -14.57 8.88
CA ARG A 80 -1.71 -14.94 9.91
C ARG A 80 -1.44 -16.29 10.54
N SER A 81 -0.95 -17.24 9.75
CA SER A 81 -0.58 -18.57 10.24
C SER A 81 0.78 -18.59 10.95
N GLY A 82 1.51 -17.46 10.98
CA GLY A 82 2.84 -17.35 11.56
C GLY A 82 3.97 -17.90 10.67
N ASP A 83 3.67 -18.29 9.43
CA ASP A 83 4.68 -18.65 8.43
C ASP A 83 5.25 -17.38 7.79
N PHE A 84 6.05 -16.67 8.58
CA PHE A 84 6.61 -15.38 8.20
C PHE A 84 7.68 -15.50 7.11
N ALA A 85 8.35 -16.64 6.99
CA ALA A 85 9.33 -16.88 5.93
C ALA A 85 8.64 -16.89 4.56
N THR A 86 7.57 -17.67 4.42
CA THR A 86 6.75 -17.72 3.20
C THR A 86 6.10 -16.37 2.93
N ALA A 87 5.55 -15.71 3.97
CA ALA A 87 4.95 -14.39 3.82
C ALA A 87 5.93 -13.36 3.25
N ARG A 88 7.15 -13.30 3.77
CA ARG A 88 8.20 -12.38 3.27
C ARG A 88 8.58 -12.70 1.83
N ALA A 89 8.73 -13.99 1.49
CA ALA A 89 9.08 -14.41 0.14
C ALA A 89 8.00 -14.03 -0.89
N LEU A 90 6.73 -14.30 -0.57
CA LEU A 90 5.60 -13.92 -1.41
C LEU A 90 5.47 -12.40 -1.56
N ALA A 91 5.64 -11.65 -0.47
CA ALA A 91 5.64 -10.19 -0.51
C ALA A 91 6.79 -9.63 -1.37
N ALA A 92 7.97 -10.26 -1.34
CA ALA A 92 9.11 -9.88 -2.19
C ALA A 92 8.84 -10.15 -3.68
N GLN A 93 8.15 -11.25 -4.02
CA GLN A 93 7.78 -11.54 -5.41
C GLN A 93 6.90 -10.45 -6.03
N LEU A 94 6.10 -9.75 -5.21
CA LEU A 94 5.27 -8.65 -5.70
C LEU A 94 6.10 -7.52 -6.32
N LEU A 95 7.32 -7.29 -5.84
CA LEU A 95 8.22 -6.24 -6.36
C LEU A 95 8.68 -6.50 -7.81
N ALA A 96 8.51 -7.70 -8.33
CA ALA A 96 8.78 -8.01 -9.74
C ALA A 96 7.72 -7.46 -10.71
N TYR A 97 6.55 -7.05 -10.18
CA TYR A 97 5.46 -6.51 -10.98
C TYR A 97 5.52 -4.98 -11.04
N TRP A 98 5.25 -4.40 -12.23
CA TRP A 98 5.37 -2.95 -12.42
C TRP A 98 4.47 -2.12 -11.48
N GLU A 99 3.34 -2.67 -11.04
CA GLU A 99 2.43 -1.99 -10.09
C GLU A 99 3.16 -1.71 -8.77
N TYR A 100 4.02 -2.63 -8.35
CA TYR A 100 4.83 -2.49 -7.15
C TYR A 100 6.20 -1.88 -7.40
N THR A 101 6.71 -1.82 -8.63
CA THR A 101 7.87 -0.96 -8.90
C THR A 101 7.49 0.51 -8.80
N LEU A 102 6.28 0.88 -9.23
CA LEU A 102 5.76 2.25 -9.16
C LEU A 102 5.21 2.60 -7.77
N ASN A 103 4.70 1.61 -7.04
CA ASN A 103 4.26 1.77 -5.66
C ASN A 103 4.73 0.60 -4.78
N PRO A 104 6.01 0.57 -4.38
CA PRO A 104 6.59 -0.56 -3.65
C PRO A 104 6.19 -0.58 -2.17
N ALA A 105 5.63 0.53 -1.69
CA ALA A 105 5.35 0.75 -0.28
C ALA A 105 4.60 -0.41 0.39
N PRO A 106 3.53 -0.96 -0.20
CA PRO A 106 2.80 -2.02 0.48
C PRO A 106 3.50 -3.38 0.46
N ALA A 107 4.29 -3.67 -0.57
CA ALA A 107 5.11 -4.87 -0.59
C ALA A 107 6.20 -4.79 0.50
N TYR A 108 6.87 -3.64 0.63
CA TYR A 108 7.84 -3.42 1.71
C TYR A 108 7.20 -3.50 3.10
N TYR A 109 5.98 -2.97 3.26
CA TYR A 109 5.23 -3.11 4.49
C TYR A 109 4.93 -4.58 4.83
N ALA A 110 4.42 -5.37 3.89
CA ALA A 110 4.15 -6.79 4.10
C ALA A 110 5.44 -7.57 4.45
N MET A 111 6.55 -7.28 3.76
CA MET A 111 7.85 -7.85 4.11
C MET A 111 8.32 -7.43 5.51
N ALA A 112 8.08 -6.18 5.92
CA ALA A 112 8.46 -5.67 7.23
C ALA A 112 7.69 -6.37 8.37
N VAL A 113 6.38 -6.52 8.21
CA VAL A 113 5.53 -7.25 9.16
C VAL A 113 6.00 -8.70 9.31
N ALA A 114 6.30 -9.37 8.20
CA ALA A 114 6.84 -10.72 8.25
C ALA A 114 8.21 -10.77 8.95
N SER A 115 9.12 -9.84 8.64
CA SER A 115 10.44 -9.76 9.29
C SER A 115 10.34 -9.49 10.80
N GLU A 116 9.37 -8.68 11.22
CA GLU A 116 9.07 -8.45 12.63
C GLU A 116 8.58 -9.74 13.32
N GLY A 117 7.70 -10.49 12.66
CA GLY A 117 7.25 -11.81 13.13
C GLY A 117 8.38 -12.84 13.26
N MET A 118 9.42 -12.74 12.44
CA MET A 118 10.64 -13.55 12.54
C MET A 118 11.60 -13.08 13.66
N GLY A 119 11.28 -12.00 14.36
CA GLY A 119 12.17 -11.38 15.35
C GLY A 119 13.29 -10.53 14.74
N GLU A 120 13.33 -10.39 13.42
CA GLU A 120 14.33 -9.65 12.66
C GLU A 120 14.05 -8.14 12.66
N GLY A 121 13.73 -7.54 13.80
CA GLY A 121 13.18 -6.18 13.80
C GLY A 121 14.15 -5.09 13.27
N ARG A 122 15.46 -5.36 13.14
CA ARG A 122 16.40 -4.43 12.47
C ARG A 122 16.08 -4.35 10.98
N GLU A 123 15.86 -5.51 10.36
CA GLU A 123 15.41 -5.61 8.98
C GLU A 123 14.00 -5.04 8.82
N ALA A 124 13.07 -5.38 9.72
CA ALA A 124 11.71 -4.81 9.71
C ALA A 124 11.74 -3.28 9.72
N ALA A 125 12.56 -2.65 10.56
CA ALA A 125 12.70 -1.20 10.60
C ALA A 125 13.27 -0.61 9.28
N VAL A 126 14.18 -1.33 8.60
CA VAL A 126 14.67 -0.92 7.27
C VAL A 126 13.54 -0.98 6.24
N LEU A 127 12.78 -2.08 6.23
CA LEU A 127 11.68 -2.30 5.30
C LEU A 127 10.53 -1.30 5.52
N TYR A 128 10.15 -1.03 6.77
CA TYR A 128 9.17 0.02 7.08
C TYR A 128 9.64 1.40 6.61
N ARG A 129 10.94 1.73 6.72
CA ARG A 129 11.48 2.98 6.16
C ARG A 129 11.43 2.99 4.63
N ARG A 130 11.70 1.85 3.97
CA ARG A 130 11.57 1.72 2.50
C ARG A 130 10.12 1.87 2.03
N ALA A 131 9.15 1.56 2.87
CA ALA A 131 7.74 1.85 2.59
C ALA A 131 7.39 3.35 2.63
N GLY A 132 8.35 4.23 2.95
CA GLY A 132 8.21 5.67 2.82
C GLY A 132 7.15 6.26 3.76
N ASP A 133 6.21 7.01 3.18
CA ASP A 133 5.09 7.63 3.91
C ASP A 133 3.82 6.75 3.96
N TYR A 134 3.94 5.45 3.68
CA TYR A 134 2.78 4.56 3.74
C TYR A 134 2.26 4.46 5.18
N PRO A 135 1.01 4.89 5.46
CA PRO A 135 0.57 5.07 6.85
C PRO A 135 0.66 3.81 7.72
N PRO A 136 0.26 2.61 7.25
CA PRO A 136 0.43 1.38 8.04
C PRO A 136 1.91 1.12 8.43
N ALA A 137 2.84 1.40 7.52
CA ALA A 137 4.27 1.26 7.80
C ALA A 137 4.79 2.30 8.80
N LEU A 138 4.32 3.55 8.72
CA LEU A 138 4.72 4.60 9.67
C LEU A 138 4.25 4.30 11.09
N LEU A 139 3.02 3.81 11.25
CA LEU A 139 2.49 3.42 12.56
C LEU A 139 3.31 2.29 13.18
N ASN A 140 3.51 1.19 12.43
CA ASN A 140 4.27 0.05 12.93
C ASN A 140 5.75 0.38 13.15
N LEU A 141 6.34 1.25 12.32
CA LEU A 141 7.69 1.76 12.55
C LEU A 141 7.76 2.53 13.88
N GLY A 142 6.77 3.38 14.16
CA GLY A 142 6.67 4.11 15.42
C GLY A 142 6.62 3.17 16.63
N VAL A 143 5.77 2.15 16.58
CA VAL A 143 5.65 1.12 17.63
C VAL A 143 6.97 0.35 17.81
N LEU A 144 7.54 -0.17 16.72
CA LEU A 144 8.80 -0.92 16.76
C LEU A 144 9.97 -0.08 17.29
N LEU A 145 10.00 1.23 16.99
CA LEU A 145 11.02 2.14 17.51
C LEU A 145 10.83 2.44 19.00
N LEU A 146 9.58 2.55 19.49
CA LEU A 146 9.27 2.66 20.92
C LEU A 146 9.75 1.44 21.70
N GLU A 147 9.47 0.24 21.19
CA GLU A 147 9.91 -1.03 21.80
C GLU A 147 11.44 -1.12 21.89
N ARG A 148 12.14 -0.47 20.96
CA ARG A 148 13.61 -0.43 20.90
C ARG A 148 14.24 0.77 21.63
N GLY A 149 13.43 1.60 22.28
CA GLY A 149 13.90 2.80 22.98
C GLY A 149 14.37 3.93 22.06
N ALA A 150 14.15 3.83 20.75
CA ALA A 150 14.48 4.88 19.77
C ALA A 150 13.39 5.96 19.74
N ASN A 151 13.12 6.56 20.91
CA ASN A 151 11.91 7.33 21.19
C ASN A 151 11.75 8.58 20.32
N ASP A 152 12.82 9.33 20.06
CA ASP A 152 12.77 10.51 19.18
C ASP A 152 12.42 10.15 17.73
N ARG A 153 12.95 9.03 17.23
CA ARG A 153 12.64 8.53 15.88
C ARG A 153 11.22 7.99 15.82
N ALA A 154 10.74 7.37 16.91
CA ALA A 154 9.35 6.93 17.02
C ALA A 154 8.38 8.12 16.96
N ALA A 155 8.67 9.19 17.69
CA ALA A 155 7.88 10.42 17.67
C ALA A 155 7.81 11.01 16.26
N GLU A 156 8.92 10.99 15.51
CA GLU A 156 8.93 11.45 14.12
C GLU A 156 8.06 10.59 13.20
N ALA A 157 8.17 9.26 13.28
CA ALA A 157 7.34 8.35 12.49
C ALA A 157 5.85 8.54 12.78
N LEU A 158 5.48 8.70 14.06
CA LEU A 158 4.10 8.91 14.50
C LEU A 158 3.55 10.26 14.07
N ARG A 159 4.35 11.34 14.07
CA ARG A 159 3.95 12.63 13.50
C ARG A 159 3.68 12.54 12.02
N ARG A 160 4.55 11.84 11.27
CA ARG A 160 4.34 11.60 9.83
C ARG A 160 3.07 10.79 9.58
N TYR A 161 2.79 9.77 10.39
CA TYR A 161 1.54 9.00 10.32
C TYR A 161 0.32 9.92 10.51
N MET A 162 0.32 10.70 11.59
CA MET A 162 -0.76 11.63 11.95
C MET A 162 -0.96 12.77 10.95
N ALA A 163 0.04 13.08 10.12
CA ALA A 163 -0.07 14.06 9.03
C ALA A 163 -0.77 13.48 7.78
N ARG A 164 -0.88 12.16 7.67
CA ARG A 164 -1.45 11.45 6.50
C ARG A 164 -2.76 10.73 6.79
N THR A 165 -3.09 10.53 8.05
CA THR A 165 -4.33 9.89 8.49
C THR A 165 -5.15 10.83 9.34
N GLN A 166 -6.45 10.53 9.47
CA GLN A 166 -7.22 11.13 10.54
C GLN A 166 -6.67 10.62 11.87
N GLN A 167 -6.16 11.54 12.68
CA GLN A 167 -5.58 11.25 13.98
C GLN A 167 -6.57 10.46 14.87
N ASP A 168 -6.31 9.16 15.01
CA ASP A 168 -6.97 8.30 15.97
C ASP A 168 -6.44 8.57 17.40
N LEU A 169 -7.14 8.08 18.42
CA LEU A 169 -6.72 8.31 19.80
C LEU A 169 -5.45 7.53 20.15
N SER A 170 -5.26 6.37 19.51
CA SER A 170 -4.14 5.46 19.75
C SER A 170 -2.80 6.06 19.37
N SER A 171 -2.69 6.63 18.17
CA SER A 171 -1.49 7.30 17.66
C SER A 171 -1.12 8.54 18.47
N VAL A 172 -2.11 9.27 18.98
CA VAL A 172 -1.90 10.41 19.89
C VAL A 172 -1.26 9.95 21.20
N VAL A 173 -1.72 8.83 21.77
CA VAL A 173 -1.14 8.24 22.99
C VAL A 173 0.25 7.65 22.72
N LEU A 174 0.47 7.00 21.57
CA LEU A 174 1.80 6.52 21.17
C LEU A 174 2.79 7.68 21.01
N LEU A 175 2.35 8.81 20.43
CA LEU A 175 3.20 9.98 20.29
C LEU A 175 3.52 10.60 21.66
N SER A 176 2.54 10.72 22.55
CA SER A 176 2.79 11.22 23.91
C SER A 176 3.73 10.29 24.69
N MET A 177 3.61 8.96 24.52
CA MET A 177 4.54 7.97 25.07
C MET A 177 5.97 8.17 24.54
N ALA A 178 6.13 8.34 23.22
CA ALA A 178 7.44 8.60 22.62
C ALA A 178 8.08 9.88 23.15
N LEU A 179 7.29 10.94 23.31
CA LEU A 179 7.75 12.21 23.87
C LEU A 179 8.13 12.08 25.34
N TYR A 180 7.31 11.39 26.14
CA TYR A 180 7.58 11.13 27.55
C TYR A 180 8.89 10.36 27.74
N ARG A 181 9.07 9.24 27.03
CA ARG A 181 10.32 8.44 27.08
C ARG A 181 11.54 9.17 26.53
N SER A 182 11.35 10.27 25.79
CA SER A 182 12.43 11.16 25.34
C SER A 182 12.69 12.32 26.32
N GLY A 183 12.08 12.32 27.51
CA GLY A 183 12.19 13.39 28.51
C GLY A 183 11.38 14.66 28.20
N LYS A 184 10.61 14.68 27.11
CA LYS A 184 9.86 15.84 26.62
C LYS A 184 8.44 15.85 27.20
N ILE A 185 8.33 15.85 28.52
CA ILE A 185 7.07 15.65 29.26
C ILE A 185 6.02 16.72 28.91
N GLU A 186 6.39 18.00 28.89
CA GLU A 186 5.43 19.07 28.55
C GLU A 186 4.93 18.99 27.10
N ALA A 187 5.79 18.54 26.17
CA ALA A 187 5.36 18.28 24.81
C ALA A 187 4.37 17.10 24.74
N ALA A 188 4.60 16.03 25.53
CA ALA A 188 3.67 14.91 25.64
C ALA A 188 2.30 15.35 26.16
N LYS A 189 2.27 16.19 27.21
CA LYS A 189 1.04 16.78 27.74
C LYS A 189 0.35 17.68 26.72
N GLY A 190 1.12 18.50 26.00
CA GLY A 190 0.61 19.39 24.96
C GLY A 190 -0.14 18.63 23.85
N VAL A 191 0.40 17.50 23.40
CA VAL A 191 -0.24 16.63 22.40
C VAL A 191 -1.59 16.10 22.91
N LEU A 192 -1.65 15.59 24.15
CA LEU A 192 -2.90 15.08 24.73
C LEU A 192 -3.93 16.21 24.97
N ARG A 193 -3.50 17.37 25.49
CA ARG A 193 -4.37 18.52 25.73
C ARG A 193 -5.00 19.02 24.43
N LYS A 194 -4.21 19.13 23.36
CA LYS A 194 -4.71 19.50 22.03
C LYS A 194 -5.80 18.54 21.56
N LYS A 195 -5.55 17.22 21.65
CA LYS A 195 -6.55 16.23 21.22
C LYS A 195 -7.77 16.17 22.14
N LEU A 196 -7.59 16.43 23.43
CA LEU A 196 -8.67 16.48 24.40
C LEU A 196 -9.58 17.69 24.18
N ALA A 197 -9.05 18.83 23.73
CA ALA A 197 -9.87 19.98 23.32
C ALA A 197 -10.80 19.64 22.15
N GLU A 198 -10.33 18.81 21.20
CA GLU A 198 -11.15 18.30 20.09
C GLU A 198 -12.15 17.22 20.54
N ARG A 199 -11.81 16.43 21.57
CA ARG A 199 -12.64 15.33 22.10
C ARG A 199 -12.73 15.37 23.63
N PRO A 200 -13.47 16.33 24.22
CA PRO A 200 -13.48 16.57 25.67
C PRO A 200 -14.03 15.42 26.51
N ALA A 201 -14.81 14.53 25.90
CA ALA A 201 -15.41 13.38 26.58
C ALA A 201 -14.49 12.14 26.64
N SER A 202 -13.31 12.16 26.00
CA SER A 202 -12.46 10.95 25.89
C SER A 202 -11.81 10.55 27.23
N PRO A 203 -12.19 9.40 27.83
CA PRO A 203 -11.58 8.94 29.09
C PRO A 203 -10.13 8.51 28.88
N LEU A 204 -9.80 7.96 27.70
CA LEU A 204 -8.45 7.53 27.34
C LEU A 204 -7.46 8.71 27.40
N LEU A 205 -7.83 9.87 26.85
CA LEU A 205 -6.98 11.06 26.86
C LEU A 205 -6.85 11.67 28.26
N LYS A 206 -7.96 11.77 29.00
CA LYS A 206 -7.96 12.30 30.39
C LYS A 206 -7.05 11.48 31.32
N ARG A 207 -7.23 10.16 31.33
CA ARG A 207 -6.41 9.26 32.16
C ARG A 207 -4.94 9.32 31.79
N ASN A 208 -4.60 9.39 30.51
CA ASN A 208 -3.21 9.51 30.07
C ASN A 208 -2.59 10.87 30.43
N LEU A 209 -3.38 11.95 30.44
CA LEU A 209 -2.92 13.25 30.91
C LEU A 209 -2.66 13.23 32.42
N GLU A 210 -3.57 12.65 33.21
CA GLU A 210 -3.39 12.46 34.66
C GLU A 210 -2.16 11.61 34.99
N ARG A 211 -1.89 10.55 34.20
CA ARG A 211 -0.66 9.75 34.32
C ARG A 211 0.58 10.63 34.12
N LEU A 212 0.61 11.42 33.05
CA LEU A 212 1.72 12.35 32.80
C LEU A 212 1.87 13.40 33.90
N ASP A 213 0.78 13.87 34.49
CA ASP A 213 0.83 14.80 35.62
C ASP A 213 1.40 14.17 36.89
N ARG A 214 1.23 12.85 37.09
CA ARG A 214 1.90 12.07 38.14
C ARG A 214 3.32 11.62 37.79
N GLY A 215 3.83 11.95 36.61
CA GLY A 215 5.14 11.45 36.13
C GLY A 215 5.12 9.96 35.78
N GLU A 216 3.96 9.43 35.39
CA GLU A 216 3.81 8.06 34.91
C GLU A 216 3.77 8.04 33.38
N GLU A 217 4.30 6.96 32.80
CA GLU A 217 4.25 6.76 31.35
C GLU A 217 2.78 6.61 30.88
N PRO A 218 2.42 7.20 29.72
CA PRO A 218 1.14 6.93 29.06
C PRO A 218 0.94 5.43 28.80
N ALA A 219 -0.31 4.99 28.82
CA ALA A 219 -0.68 3.63 28.50
C ALA A 219 -1.88 3.61 27.55
N LEU A 220 -1.81 2.70 26.59
CA LEU A 220 -2.97 2.27 25.82
C LEU A 220 -3.72 1.21 26.64
N PHE A 221 -5.05 1.32 26.73
CA PHE A 221 -5.86 0.29 27.38
C PHE A 221 -5.92 -1.02 26.57
N GLU A 222 -5.60 -0.95 25.28
CA GLU A 222 -5.53 -2.09 24.37
C GLU A 222 -4.17 -2.10 23.68
N ALA A 223 -3.61 -3.28 23.46
CA ALA A 223 -2.38 -3.41 22.67
C ALA A 223 -2.65 -2.94 21.24
N VAL A 224 -2.11 -1.78 20.87
CA VAL A 224 -2.10 -1.30 19.48
C VAL A 224 -1.00 -2.05 18.75
N LYS A 225 -1.21 -3.35 18.53
CA LYS A 225 -0.67 -3.96 17.32
C LYS A 225 -1.72 -3.67 16.26
N GLY A 226 -1.41 -2.74 15.36
CA GLY A 226 -2.21 -2.60 14.16
C GLY A 226 -2.30 -3.98 13.55
N LYS A 227 -3.51 -4.57 13.48
CA LYS A 227 -3.69 -5.77 12.65
C LYS A 227 -3.13 -5.37 11.30
N PRO A 228 -2.18 -6.15 10.75
CA PRO A 228 -1.64 -5.80 9.45
C PRO A 228 -2.82 -5.68 8.50
N ASP A 229 -3.12 -4.46 8.02
CA ASP A 229 -4.14 -4.26 6.99
C ASP A 229 -3.57 -4.80 5.67
N LEU A 230 -3.55 -6.12 5.61
CA LEU A 230 -3.13 -6.93 4.48
C LEU A 230 -4.38 -7.52 3.79
N ASP A 231 -5.59 -7.18 4.24
CA ASP A 231 -6.83 -7.74 3.69
C ASP A 231 -7.18 -7.14 2.33
N SER A 232 -6.79 -5.90 2.08
CA SER A 232 -6.98 -5.25 0.78
C SER A 232 -5.66 -5.20 0.04
N PRO A 233 -5.48 -5.93 -1.10
CA PRO A 233 -4.35 -5.68 -1.97
C PRO A 233 -4.42 -4.20 -2.41
N PRO A 234 -3.40 -3.39 -2.13
CA PRO A 234 -3.43 -1.93 -2.34
C PRO A 234 -3.43 -1.51 -3.81
N ILE A 235 -3.47 -2.50 -4.70
CA ILE A 235 -3.81 -2.37 -6.12
C ILE A 235 -5.31 -2.03 -6.31
N ALA A 236 -6.11 -2.11 -5.25
CA ALA A 236 -7.52 -1.75 -5.23
C ALA A 236 -7.71 -0.25 -5.04
N LYS A 237 -7.44 0.52 -6.11
CA LYS A 237 -8.23 1.68 -6.56
C LYS A 237 -7.75 2.11 -7.94
#